data_AF-A0AA35X1Q7-F1
#
_entry.id   AF-A0AA35X1Q7-F1
#
_cell.length_a   1.000
_cell.length_b   1.000
_cell.length_c   1.000
_cell.angle_alpha   90.00
_cell.angle_beta   90.00
_cell.angle_gamma   90.00
#
_symmetry.space_group_name_H-M   'P 1'
#
loop_
_entity.id
_entity.type
_entity.pdbx_description
1 polymer ?
#
loop_
_entity_poly.entity_id
_entity_poly.type
_entity_poly.pdbx_seq_one_letter_code
_entity_poly.pdbx_strand_id
1 'polypeptide(L)'
;MSLRTILSNYGFALQRELFPTLEEELGPLGERYELFVTVLGFVPVEPFLTCWRGLPGRPQADRAALARAFSAKAVFAISTTRALVERLVIDRPRRRLCGWSQGAAVPSEATLSRAFSDFADSALPSRLHEALIDKTFARSSGRPRLTRFDGDLGAREASPEAAPSGYAETPPRTTAQG
;
A
#
# COMPACT_ATOMS: atom_id res chain seq x y z
N MET A 1 22.01 8.75 32.26
CA MET A 1 21.03 9.28 31.30
C MET A 1 20.68 8.20 30.29
N SER A 2 19.42 8.09 29.86
CA SER A 2 19.04 7.08 28.87
C SER A 2 19.50 7.46 27.46
N LEU A 3 19.83 6.47 26.63
CA LEU A 3 20.28 6.66 25.24
C LEU A 3 19.19 7.37 24.40
N ARG A 4 17.91 7.15 24.70
CA ARG A 4 16.78 7.90 24.13
C ARG A 4 16.86 9.39 24.43
N THR A 5 17.20 9.76 25.66
CA THR A 5 17.29 11.17 26.08
C THR A 5 18.41 11.89 25.33
N ILE A 6 19.54 11.20 25.12
CA ILE A 6 20.65 11.72 24.34
C ILE A 6 20.20 11.93 22.88
N LEU A 7 19.66 10.90 22.23
CA LEU A 7 19.21 10.99 20.84
C LEU A 7 18.10 12.04 20.61
N SER A 8 17.14 12.17 21.53
CA SER A 8 16.12 13.22 21.46
C SER A 8 16.72 14.62 21.56
N ASN A 9 17.75 14.81 22.39
CA ASN A 9 18.41 16.11 22.54
C ASN A 9 19.17 16.53 21.26
N TYR A 10 19.64 15.56 20.48
CA TYR A 10 20.29 15.79 19.19
C TYR A 10 19.33 15.91 18.01
N GLY A 11 18.02 15.81 18.22
CA GLY A 11 17.03 15.83 17.14
C GLY A 11 17.15 17.04 16.21
N PHE A 12 17.41 18.23 16.76
CA PHE A 12 17.58 19.46 15.96
C PHE A 12 18.85 19.44 15.10
N ALA A 13 19.96 18.93 15.62
CA ALA A 13 21.21 18.79 14.86
C ALA A 13 21.05 17.73 13.75
N LEU A 14 20.41 16.61 14.07
CA LEU A 14 20.11 15.55 13.11
C LEU A 14 19.19 16.05 12.00
N GLN A 15 18.17 16.85 12.30
CA GLN A 15 17.30 17.43 11.27
C GLN A 15 18.05 18.39 10.36
N ARG A 16 18.92 19.24 10.92
CA ARG A 16 19.69 20.23 10.13
C ARG A 16 20.73 19.61 9.22
N GLU A 17 21.27 18.46 9.57
CA GLU A 17 22.29 17.79 8.74
C GLU A 17 21.70 16.69 7.85
N LEU A 18 20.79 15.86 8.38
CA LEU A 18 20.29 14.70 7.64
C LEU A 18 19.19 15.05 6.64
N PHE A 19 18.29 15.99 6.96
CA PHE A 19 17.16 16.27 6.07
C PHE A 19 17.59 16.94 4.77
N PRO A 20 18.53 17.91 4.75
CA PRO A 20 19.04 18.45 3.50
C PRO A 20 19.70 17.38 2.62
N THR A 21 20.51 16.49 3.20
CA THR A 21 21.11 15.38 2.45
C THR A 21 20.06 14.39 1.92
N LEU A 22 18.98 14.15 2.68
CA LEU A 22 17.87 13.33 2.21
C LEU A 22 17.09 14.03 1.08
N GLU A 23 16.84 15.33 1.18
CA GLU A 23 16.17 16.11 0.14
C GLU A 23 16.99 16.16 -1.15
N GLU A 24 18.31 16.31 -1.05
CA GLU A 24 19.24 16.21 -2.19
C GLU A 24 19.20 14.82 -2.85
N GLU A 25 19.10 13.76 -2.05
CA GLU A 25 19.10 12.37 -2.54
C GLU A 25 17.74 11.89 -3.08
N LEU A 26 16.63 12.42 -2.54
CA LEU A 26 15.28 12.14 -3.04
C LEU A 26 14.87 13.05 -4.21
N GLY A 27 15.46 14.24 -4.32
CA GLY A 27 15.05 15.27 -5.26
C GLY A 27 13.66 15.87 -4.91
N PRO A 28 13.11 16.75 -5.76
CA PRO A 28 11.79 17.33 -5.54
C PRO A 28 10.73 16.22 -5.53
N LEU A 29 10.07 16.05 -4.38
CA LEU A 29 8.99 15.09 -4.20
C LEU A 29 7.74 15.64 -4.91
N GLY A 30 7.24 14.92 -5.92
CA GLY A 30 5.96 15.27 -6.53
C GLY A 30 4.79 15.06 -5.55
N GLU A 31 3.63 15.65 -5.83
CA GLU A 31 2.44 15.63 -4.96
C GLU A 31 2.07 14.22 -4.43
N ARG A 32 2.19 13.19 -5.27
CA ARG A 32 1.90 11.79 -4.87
C ARG A 32 2.91 11.25 -3.86
N TYR A 33 4.16 11.68 -3.94
CA TYR A 33 5.19 11.30 -2.97
C TYR A 33 5.00 12.02 -1.64
N GLU A 34 4.58 13.28 -1.65
CA GLU A 34 4.20 14.00 -0.43
C GLU A 34 3.00 13.35 0.27
N LEU A 35 1.99 12.94 -0.51
CA LEU A 35 0.88 12.15 0.02
C LEU A 35 1.38 10.85 0.64
N PHE A 36 2.31 10.14 -0.02
CA PHE A 36 2.85 8.90 0.51
C PHE A 36 3.63 9.10 1.81
N VAL A 37 4.50 10.11 1.89
CA VAL A 37 5.22 10.47 3.13
C VAL A 37 4.23 10.81 4.25
N THR A 38 3.18 11.55 3.90
CA THR A 38 2.10 11.91 4.83
C THR A 38 1.41 10.68 5.40
N VAL A 39 1.01 9.73 4.53
CA VAL A 39 0.39 8.45 4.95
C VAL A 39 1.32 7.68 5.90
N LEU A 40 2.62 7.60 5.58
CA LEU A 40 3.61 6.94 6.43
C LEU A 40 3.78 7.65 7.79
N GLY A 41 3.68 8.99 7.82
CA GLY A 41 3.81 9.77 9.05
C GLY A 41 2.59 9.67 9.99
N PHE A 42 1.38 9.59 9.43
CA PHE A 42 0.16 9.47 10.24
C PHE A 42 -0.02 8.05 10.82
N VAL A 43 0.39 7.04 10.06
CA VAL A 43 0.18 5.64 10.39
C VAL A 43 1.52 4.91 10.47
N PRO A 44 2.22 4.97 11.62
CA PRO A 44 3.34 4.07 11.83
C PRO A 44 2.78 2.66 11.72
N VAL A 45 3.30 1.88 10.77
CA VAL A 45 2.88 0.50 10.52
C VAL A 45 3.47 -0.45 11.56
N GLU A 46 4.58 -0.05 12.16
CA GLU A 46 5.37 -0.79 13.13
C GLU A 46 4.58 -1.29 14.35
N PRO A 47 3.65 -0.52 14.97
CA PRO A 47 2.86 -0.98 16.11
C PRO A 47 1.84 -2.07 15.74
N PHE A 48 1.41 -2.13 14.47
CA PHE A 48 0.45 -3.13 13.99
C PHE A 48 1.13 -4.42 13.54
N LEU A 49 2.44 -4.37 13.35
CA LEU A 49 3.26 -5.52 13.03
C LEU A 49 3.66 -6.20 14.33
N THR A 50 2.94 -7.25 14.70
CA THR A 50 3.44 -8.15 15.73
C THR A 50 4.81 -8.68 15.28
N CYS A 51 5.78 -8.73 16.19
CA CYS A 51 7.08 -9.29 15.88
C CYS A 51 6.94 -10.80 15.72
N TRP A 52 6.61 -11.27 14.52
CA TRP A 52 6.64 -12.68 14.17
C TRP A 52 8.12 -13.11 14.20
N ARG A 53 8.54 -13.71 15.31
CA ARG A 53 9.84 -14.40 15.36
C ARG A 53 9.75 -15.54 14.36
N GLY A 54 10.41 -15.37 13.22
CA GLY A 54 10.54 -16.43 12.23
C GLY A 54 11.12 -17.69 12.87
N LEU A 55 10.81 -18.84 12.28
CA LEU A 55 11.51 -20.08 12.58
C LEU A 55 13.03 -19.87 12.46
N PRO A 56 13.83 -20.49 13.33
CA PRO A 56 15.29 -20.36 13.27
C PRO A 56 15.80 -20.82 11.89
N GLY A 57 16.53 -19.96 11.18
CA GLY A 57 17.20 -20.30 9.93
C GLY A 57 17.18 -19.23 8.83
N ARG A 58 16.16 -18.36 8.77
CA ARG A 58 16.13 -17.24 7.82
C ARG A 58 15.51 -15.99 8.45
N PRO A 59 16.25 -14.87 8.57
CA PRO A 59 15.63 -13.61 8.98
C PRO A 59 14.53 -13.25 7.97
N GLN A 60 13.30 -13.05 8.43
CA GLN A 60 12.24 -12.55 7.58
C GLN A 60 12.65 -11.18 7.03
N ALA A 61 12.32 -10.91 5.77
CA ALA A 61 12.44 -9.56 5.21
C ALA A 61 11.71 -8.57 6.13
N ASP A 62 12.26 -7.36 6.26
CA ASP A 62 11.73 -6.34 7.16
C ASP A 62 10.23 -6.13 6.91
N ARG A 63 9.40 -6.61 7.86
CA ARG A 63 7.94 -6.55 7.75
C ARG A 63 7.45 -5.10 7.73
N ALA A 64 8.17 -4.16 8.36
CA ALA A 64 7.86 -2.74 8.25
C ALA A 64 8.10 -2.24 6.83
N ALA A 65 9.19 -2.67 6.17
CA ALA A 65 9.41 -2.35 4.76
C ALA A 65 8.35 -2.97 3.84
N LEU A 66 7.95 -4.22 4.10
CA LEU A 66 6.87 -4.89 3.37
C LEU A 66 5.52 -4.16 3.55
N ALA A 67 5.18 -3.74 4.77
CA ALA A 67 3.95 -3.00 5.04
C ALA A 67 3.97 -1.61 4.37
N ARG A 68 5.11 -0.90 4.40
CA ARG A 68 5.27 0.35 3.66
C ARG A 68 5.12 0.17 2.15
N ALA A 69 5.63 -0.93 1.60
CA ALA A 69 5.44 -1.26 0.19
C ALA A 69 3.98 -1.62 -0.15
N PHE A 70 3.26 -2.26 0.78
CA PHE A 70 1.83 -2.49 0.66
C PHE A 70 1.05 -1.15 0.60
N SER A 71 1.37 -0.21 1.49
CA SER A 71 0.81 1.15 1.45
C SER A 71 1.20 1.88 0.16
N ALA A 72 2.43 1.72 -0.32
CA ALA A 72 2.88 2.30 -1.57
C ALA A 72 2.05 1.78 -2.76
N LYS A 73 1.74 0.48 -2.79
CA LYS A 73 0.88 -0.12 -3.82
C LYS A 73 -0.47 0.58 -3.89
N ALA A 74 -1.08 0.87 -2.74
CA ALA A 74 -2.36 1.57 -2.65
C ALA A 74 -2.26 3.05 -3.08
N VAL A 75 -1.29 3.80 -2.55
CA VAL A 75 -1.14 5.25 -2.81
C VAL A 75 -0.77 5.53 -4.27
N PHE A 76 0.07 4.69 -4.88
CA PHE A 76 0.47 4.84 -6.28
C PHE A 76 -0.47 4.13 -7.27
N ALA A 77 -1.59 3.58 -6.79
CA ALA A 77 -2.59 2.85 -7.60
C ALA A 77 -1.96 1.78 -8.51
N ILE A 78 -1.02 1.00 -7.98
CA ILE A 78 -0.33 -0.05 -8.73
C ILE A 78 -1.16 -1.34 -8.66
N SER A 79 -1.63 -1.82 -9.81
CA SER A 79 -2.51 -2.99 -9.89
C SER A 79 -1.81 -4.30 -9.50
N THR A 80 -0.63 -4.56 -10.06
CA THR A 80 0.06 -5.86 -9.90
C THR A 80 1.27 -5.78 -8.98
N THR A 81 1.55 -6.88 -8.26
CA THR A 81 2.72 -6.98 -7.39
C THR A 81 4.02 -7.02 -8.19
N ARG A 82 4.01 -7.62 -9.40
CA ARG A 82 5.12 -7.54 -10.35
C ARG A 82 5.47 -6.10 -10.73
N ALA A 83 4.47 -5.29 -11.12
CA ALA A 83 4.69 -3.89 -11.44
C ALA A 83 5.22 -3.09 -10.24
N LEU A 84 4.80 -3.43 -9.02
CA LEU A 84 5.35 -2.82 -7.81
C LEU A 84 6.85 -3.11 -7.68
N VAL A 85 7.28 -4.36 -7.85
CA VAL A 85 8.70 -4.76 -7.78
C VAL A 85 9.53 -4.00 -8.82
N GLU A 86 9.09 -4.02 -10.08
CA GLU A 86 9.77 -3.31 -11.17
C GLU A 86 9.94 -1.82 -10.84
N ARG A 87 8.87 -1.18 -10.35
CA ARG A 87 8.91 0.22 -9.97
C ARG A 87 9.80 0.49 -8.76
N LEU A 88 9.86 -0.40 -7.76
CA LEU A 88 10.76 -0.26 -6.60
C LEU A 88 12.24 -0.43 -6.98
N VAL A 89 12.53 -1.21 -8.02
CA VAL A 89 13.90 -1.37 -8.52
C VAL A 89 14.35 -0.12 -9.29
N ILE A 90 13.47 0.46 -10.11
CA ILE A 90 13.77 1.62 -10.94
C ILE A 90 13.76 2.92 -10.12
N ASP A 91 12.73 3.11 -9.30
CA ASP A 91 12.47 4.37 -8.61
C ASP A 91 13.16 4.39 -7.24
N ARG A 92 14.23 5.19 -7.15
CA ARG A 92 15.02 5.37 -5.93
C ARG A 92 14.20 5.97 -4.77
N PRO A 93 13.48 7.10 -4.92
CA PRO A 93 12.73 7.69 -3.80
C PRO A 93 11.65 6.73 -3.27
N ARG A 94 10.89 6.06 -4.14
CA ARG A 94 9.88 5.07 -3.70
C ARG A 94 10.51 3.94 -2.89
N ARG A 95 11.66 3.43 -3.35
CA ARG A 95 12.40 2.36 -2.67
C ARG A 95 12.89 2.79 -1.28
N ARG A 96 13.44 4.01 -1.18
CA ARG A 96 13.98 4.57 0.06
C ARG A 96 12.89 4.83 1.10
N LEU A 97 11.74 5.35 0.68
CA LEU A 97 10.59 5.55 1.57
C LEU A 97 10.06 4.22 2.13
N CYS A 98 10.12 3.14 1.34
CA CYS A 98 9.80 1.80 1.83
C CYS A 98 10.90 1.20 2.74
N GLY A 99 12.08 1.81 2.84
CA GLY A 99 13.16 1.37 3.73
C GLY A 99 14.25 0.53 3.07
N TRP A 100 14.21 0.36 1.75
CA TRP A 100 15.27 -0.37 1.04
C TRP A 100 16.33 0.57 0.49
N SER A 101 17.59 0.26 0.76
CA SER A 101 18.71 1.07 0.29
C SER A 101 19.08 0.79 -1.16
N GLN A 102 19.06 -0.48 -1.55
CA GLN A 102 19.52 -0.97 -2.85
C GLN A 102 18.41 -1.73 -3.57
N GLY A 103 18.43 -1.74 -4.91
CA GLY A 103 17.47 -2.53 -5.71
C GLY A 103 17.52 -4.02 -5.40
N ALA A 104 18.72 -4.56 -5.12
CA ALA A 104 18.91 -5.96 -4.73
C ALA A 104 18.30 -6.32 -3.36
N ALA A 105 18.02 -5.33 -2.50
CA ALA A 105 17.38 -5.55 -1.22
C ALA A 105 15.84 -5.69 -1.34
N VAL A 106 15.26 -5.38 -2.52
CA VAL A 106 13.83 -5.52 -2.77
C VAL A 106 13.50 -7.01 -2.83
N PRO A 107 12.55 -7.50 -2.00
CA PRO A 107 12.15 -8.90 -2.02
C PRO A 107 11.52 -9.31 -3.34
N SER A 108 11.57 -10.62 -3.65
CA SER A 108 10.91 -11.17 -4.83
C SER A 108 9.39 -10.98 -4.79
N GLU A 109 8.75 -11.02 -5.96
CA GLU A 109 7.29 -10.94 -6.09
C GLU A 109 6.58 -11.97 -5.21
N ALA A 110 7.07 -13.21 -5.16
CA ALA A 110 6.50 -14.26 -4.32
C ALA A 110 6.55 -13.92 -2.82
N THR A 111 7.59 -13.22 -2.36
CA THR A 111 7.73 -12.79 -0.96
C THR A 111 6.76 -11.67 -0.64
N LEU A 112 6.64 -10.68 -1.53
CA LEU A 112 5.69 -9.58 -1.38
C LEU A 112 4.25 -10.09 -1.43
N SER A 113 3.92 -10.97 -2.36
CA SER A 113 2.57 -11.52 -2.48
C SER A 113 2.15 -12.26 -1.21
N ARG A 114 3.03 -13.10 -0.65
CA ARG A 114 2.76 -13.81 0.62
C ARG A 114 2.55 -12.82 1.76
N ALA A 115 3.44 -11.84 1.89
CA ALA A 115 3.31 -10.82 2.95
C ALA A 115 2.02 -10.01 2.81
N PHE A 116 1.61 -9.68 1.59
CA PHE A 116 0.39 -8.91 1.32
C PHE A 116 -0.87 -9.72 1.63
N SER A 117 -0.86 -11.03 1.35
CA SER A 117 -1.92 -11.93 1.81
C SER A 117 -1.99 -11.96 3.34
N ASP A 118 -0.87 -12.13 4.04
CA ASP A 118 -0.85 -12.10 5.51
C ASP A 118 -1.40 -10.77 6.07
N PHE A 119 -1.09 -9.64 5.42
CA PHE A 119 -1.60 -8.32 5.82
C PHE A 119 -3.10 -8.17 5.58
N ALA A 120 -3.61 -8.71 4.48
CA ALA A 120 -5.05 -8.74 4.23
C ALA A 120 -5.78 -9.62 5.25
N ASP A 121 -5.25 -10.81 5.55
CA ASP A 121 -5.82 -11.77 6.50
C ASP A 121 -5.82 -11.22 7.94
N SER A 122 -4.78 -10.47 8.30
CA SER A 122 -4.69 -9.79 9.60
C SER A 122 -5.52 -8.50 9.69
N ALA A 123 -6.30 -8.19 8.64
CA ALA A 123 -7.09 -6.97 8.50
C ALA A 123 -6.27 -5.69 8.76
N LEU A 124 -4.98 -5.72 8.45
CA LEU A 124 -4.07 -4.60 8.65
C LEU A 124 -4.59 -3.31 7.98
N PRO A 125 -5.11 -3.32 6.73
CA PRO A 125 -5.65 -2.10 6.10
C PRO A 125 -6.80 -1.49 6.91
N SER A 126 -7.73 -2.32 7.38
CA SER A 126 -8.89 -1.88 8.18
C SER A 126 -8.45 -1.28 9.51
N ARG A 127 -7.48 -1.92 10.18
CA ARG A 127 -6.93 -1.43 11.46
C ARG A 127 -6.13 -0.14 11.31
N LEU A 128 -5.37 0.00 10.21
CA LEU A 128 -4.68 1.25 9.88
C LEU A 128 -5.69 2.37 9.60
N HIS A 129 -6.77 2.07 8.88
CA HIS A 129 -7.83 3.02 8.58
C HIS A 129 -8.54 3.50 9.86
N GLU A 130 -8.92 2.56 10.73
CA GLU A 130 -9.51 2.86 12.04
C GLU A 130 -8.58 3.75 12.88
N ALA A 131 -7.30 3.39 13.00
CA ALA A 131 -6.33 4.19 13.74
C ALA A 131 -6.10 5.59 13.14
N LEU A 132 -6.21 5.72 11.81
CA LEU A 132 -6.11 7.01 11.14
C LEU A 132 -7.35 7.87 11.42
N ILE A 133 -8.55 7.28 11.39
CA ILE A 133 -9.79 7.95 11.82
C ILE A 133 -9.62 8.42 13.25
N ASP A 134 -9.28 7.54 14.18
CA ASP A 134 -9.14 7.92 15.59
C ASP A 134 -8.15 9.05 15.81
N LYS A 135 -6.98 9.02 15.15
CA LYS A 135 -5.99 10.11 15.29
C LYS A 135 -6.44 11.43 14.68
N THR A 136 -7.11 11.40 13.54
CA THR A 136 -7.57 12.61 12.85
C THR A 136 -8.77 13.22 13.56
N PHE A 137 -9.73 12.40 13.99
CA PHE A 137 -10.96 12.82 14.65
C PHE A 137 -10.79 13.11 16.15
N ALA A 138 -9.91 12.42 16.87
CA ALA A 138 -9.61 12.75 18.27
C ALA A 138 -8.86 14.09 18.40
N ARG A 139 -8.13 14.51 17.36
CA ARG A 139 -7.50 15.84 17.31
C ARG A 139 -8.50 16.94 16.90
N SER A 140 -9.62 16.57 16.27
CA SER A 140 -10.65 17.49 15.80
C SER A 140 -11.88 17.55 16.72
N SER A 141 -11.68 17.67 18.04
CA SER A 141 -12.76 18.02 18.97
C SER A 141 -13.46 19.37 18.66
N GLY A 142 -13.10 20.05 17.57
CA GLY A 142 -13.97 20.98 16.85
C GLY A 142 -14.52 20.31 15.58
N ARG A 143 -15.84 20.07 15.55
CA ARG A 143 -16.61 19.43 14.48
C ARG A 143 -16.04 19.66 13.06
N PRO A 144 -15.89 18.62 12.21
CA PRO A 144 -15.71 18.86 10.79
C PRO A 144 -16.99 19.53 10.25
N ARG A 145 -16.84 20.68 9.60
CA ARG A 145 -17.88 21.22 8.71
C ARG A 145 -17.94 20.31 7.49
N LEU A 146 -18.60 19.16 7.66
CA LEU A 146 -19.02 18.34 6.54
C LEU A 146 -20.06 19.17 5.79
N THR A 147 -19.68 19.74 4.66
CA THR A 147 -20.65 20.14 3.65
C THR A 147 -21.38 18.85 3.27
N ARG A 148 -22.66 18.77 3.63
CA ARG A 148 -23.57 17.69 3.28
C ARG A 148 -23.39 17.35 1.80
N PHE A 149 -23.00 16.12 1.51
CA PHE A 149 -22.95 15.61 0.14
C PHE A 149 -24.38 15.22 -0.23
N ASP A 150 -25.17 16.16 -0.73
CA ASP A 150 -26.50 15.88 -1.31
C ASP A 150 -26.33 15.34 -2.75
N GLY A 151 -25.65 14.20 -2.87
CA GLY A 151 -25.62 13.43 -4.11
C GLY A 151 -26.70 12.37 -4.06
N ASP A 152 -27.79 12.55 -4.79
CA ASP A 152 -28.76 11.49 -5.06
C ASP A 152 -28.04 10.33 -5.79
N LEU A 153 -27.65 9.32 -5.02
CA LEU A 153 -27.23 8.02 -5.53
C LEU A 153 -28.48 7.27 -5.98
N GLY A 154 -28.96 7.63 -7.18
CA GLY A 154 -29.92 6.83 -7.92
C GLY A 154 -29.37 5.41 -8.08
N ALA A 155 -30.09 4.45 -7.52
CA ALA A 155 -29.82 3.02 -7.61
C ALA A 155 -29.48 2.61 -9.04
N ARG A 156 -28.30 1.99 -9.22
CA ARG A 156 -27.97 1.22 -10.41
C ARG A 156 -27.35 -0.10 -10.01
N GLU A 157 -28.19 -0.97 -9.45
CA GLU A 157 -28.03 -2.41 -9.68
C GLU A 157 -28.38 -2.66 -11.14
N ALA A 158 -27.39 -3.07 -11.93
CA ALA A 158 -27.62 -3.77 -13.19
C ALA A 158 -26.47 -4.74 -13.38
N SER A 159 -26.69 -5.99 -12.95
CA SER A 159 -25.89 -7.14 -13.33
C SER A 159 -26.31 -7.54 -14.76
N PRO A 160 -25.42 -7.50 -15.77
CA PRO A 160 -25.73 -8.16 -17.04
C PRO A 160 -25.49 -9.67 -16.88
N GLU A 161 -26.59 -10.33 -16.55
CA GLU A 161 -27.11 -11.56 -17.16
C GLU A 161 -26.11 -12.48 -17.87
N ALA A 162 -25.96 -13.68 -17.30
CA ALA A 162 -25.26 -14.81 -17.88
C ALA A 162 -25.85 -15.17 -19.25
N ALA A 163 -25.00 -15.24 -20.27
CA ALA A 163 -25.37 -15.75 -21.58
C ALA A 163 -25.83 -17.21 -21.49
N PRO A 164 -27.02 -17.58 -22.01
CA PRO A 164 -27.47 -18.96 -22.01
C PRO A 164 -26.75 -19.81 -23.07
N SER A 165 -26.14 -20.89 -22.61
CA SER A 165 -25.80 -22.08 -23.40
C SER A 165 -27.09 -22.83 -23.76
N GLY A 166 -27.31 -23.11 -25.05
CA GLY A 166 -28.45 -23.89 -25.55
C GLY A 166 -28.15 -24.48 -26.92
N TYR A 167 -28.18 -25.81 -26.99
CA TYR A 167 -27.98 -26.68 -28.15
C TYR A 167 -29.14 -26.62 -29.18
N ALA A 168 -28.90 -27.29 -30.33
CA ALA A 168 -29.80 -27.73 -31.42
C ALA A 168 -29.71 -26.87 -32.70
N GLU A 169 -29.69 -27.37 -33.94
CA GLU A 169 -29.88 -28.71 -34.51
C GLU A 169 -29.38 -28.69 -35.98
N THR A 170 -29.06 -29.86 -36.53
CA THR A 170 -28.52 -30.08 -37.89
C THR A 170 -29.59 -29.87 -38.98
N PRO A 171 -29.29 -29.23 -40.13
CA PRO A 171 -30.25 -29.16 -41.24
C PRO A 171 -30.35 -30.49 -42.03
N PRO A 172 -31.51 -30.79 -42.63
CA PRO A 172 -31.82 -32.10 -43.20
C PRO A 172 -31.17 -32.36 -44.57
N ARG A 173 -30.87 -33.64 -44.84
CA ARG A 173 -30.61 -34.17 -46.18
C ARG A 173 -31.94 -34.35 -46.92
N THR A 174 -32.07 -33.75 -48.11
CA THR A 174 -32.99 -34.19 -49.15
C THR A 174 -32.26 -34.25 -50.49
N THR A 175 -32.31 -35.45 -51.07
CA THR A 175 -31.94 -35.85 -52.44
C THR A 175 -32.80 -35.17 -53.50
N ALA A 176 -32.22 -34.81 -54.65
CA ALA A 176 -32.56 -35.37 -55.98
C ALA A 176 -31.92 -34.59 -57.15
N GLN A 177 -31.21 -35.35 -57.99
CA GLN A 177 -31.23 -35.37 -59.46
C GLN A 177 -30.91 -34.10 -60.29
N GLY A 178 -29.91 -34.29 -61.15
CA GLY A 178 -29.50 -33.48 -62.28
C GLY A 178 -28.23 -34.08 -62.87
#